data_AF-A0A0L0G7V7-F1
#
_entry.id   AF-A0A0L0G7V7-F1
#
_cell.length_a   1.000
_cell.length_b   1.000
_cell.length_c   1.000
_cell.angle_alpha   90.00
_cell.angle_beta   90.00
_cell.angle_gamma   90.00
#
_symmetry.space_group_name_H-M   'P 1'
#
loop_
_entity.id
_entity.type
_entity.pdbx_description
1 polymer ?
#
loop_
_entity_poly.entity_id
_entity_poly.type
_entity_poly.pdbx_seq_one_letter_code
_entity_poly.pdbx_strand_id
1 'polypeptide(L)'
;MSHEAKLTLYLNMYNLLILHGYVVLGIPDGLMKRIDFFKKAKYEIDGLTLSALELEHAILRAKSSPPDLGILGGFFLSIPKYGSKSAYGPLLLTRPEVLVSFALWNGAVDGPRLPEIFRGETVHSQLLHCA
;
A
#
# COMPACT_ATOMS: atom_id res chain seq x y z
N MET A 1 -13.48 11.48 -7.92
CA MET A 1 -13.38 11.19 -6.48
C MET A 1 -12.57 12.26 -5.78
N SER A 2 -12.94 12.65 -4.56
CA SER A 2 -12.10 13.50 -3.72
C SER A 2 -10.80 12.79 -3.34
N HIS A 3 -9.81 13.54 -2.86
CA HIS A 3 -8.54 12.98 -2.42
C HIS A 3 -8.75 12.00 -1.25
N GLU A 4 -9.57 12.41 -0.28
CA GLU A 4 -9.91 11.68 0.93
C GLU A 4 -10.62 10.36 0.60
N ALA A 5 -11.52 10.38 -0.38
CA ALA A 5 -12.21 9.18 -0.85
C ALA A 5 -11.23 8.19 -1.50
N LYS A 6 -10.30 8.67 -2.33
CA LYS A 6 -9.25 7.82 -2.93
C LYS A 6 -8.32 7.25 -1.86
N LEU A 7 -7.84 8.09 -0.96
CA LEU A 7 -6.96 7.70 0.15
C LEU A 7 -7.60 6.60 1.00
N THR A 8 -8.85 6.82 1.41
CA THR A 8 -9.63 5.88 2.19
C THR A 8 -9.83 4.55 1.47
N LEU A 9 -10.20 4.60 0.18
CA LEU A 9 -10.37 3.40 -0.64
C LEU A 9 -9.09 2.57 -0.65
N TYR A 10 -7.96 3.17 -1.05
CA TYR A 10 -6.72 2.41 -1.22
C TYR A 10 -6.11 1.94 0.09
N LEU A 11 -6.23 2.69 1.19
CA LEU A 11 -5.82 2.22 2.53
C LEU A 11 -6.59 0.98 2.94
N ASN A 12 -7.92 1.04 2.83
CA ASN A 12 -8.78 -0.10 3.17
C ASN A 12 -8.51 -1.30 2.25
N MET A 13 -8.35 -1.07 0.95
CA MET A 13 -8.05 -2.15 -0.01
C MET A 13 -6.69 -2.80 0.26
N TYR A 14 -5.66 -2.01 0.56
CA TYR A 14 -4.35 -2.56 0.93
C TYR A 14 -4.44 -3.42 2.19
N ASN A 15 -4.99 -2.89 3.29
CA ASN A 15 -5.06 -3.62 4.55
C ASN A 15 -5.90 -4.89 4.44
N LEU A 16 -7.04 -4.83 3.72
CA LEU A 16 -7.84 -6.00 3.41
C LEU A 16 -7.09 -7.01 2.53
N LEU A 17 -6.32 -6.54 1.55
CA LEU A 17 -5.54 -7.40 0.66
C LEU A 17 -4.45 -8.16 1.42
N ILE A 18 -3.76 -7.52 2.36
CA ILE A 18 -2.76 -8.20 3.20
C ILE A 18 -3.44 -9.27 4.05
N LEU A 19 -4.57 -8.94 4.70
CA LEU A 19 -5.32 -9.89 5.52
C LEU A 19 -5.82 -11.08 4.69
N HIS A 20 -6.44 -10.81 3.55
CA HIS A 20 -6.92 -11.85 2.65
C HIS A 20 -5.77 -12.69 2.09
N GLY A 21 -4.66 -12.05 1.74
CA GLY A 21 -3.43 -12.73 1.34
C GLY A 21 -2.96 -13.70 2.41
N TYR A 22 -2.96 -13.32 3.69
CA TYR A 22 -2.56 -14.23 4.78
C TYR A 22 -3.48 -15.43 4.90
N VAL A 23 -4.77 -15.26 4.65
CA VAL A 23 -5.76 -16.36 4.66
C VAL A 23 -5.55 -17.32 3.49
N VAL A 24 -5.31 -16.80 2.27
CA VAL A 24 -5.27 -17.63 1.05
C VAL A 24 -3.86 -18.17 0.75
N LEU A 25 -2.82 -17.36 0.94
CA LEU A 25 -1.43 -17.68 0.61
C LEU A 25 -0.62 -18.12 1.83
N GLY A 26 -1.15 -17.95 3.04
CA GLY A 26 -0.44 -18.18 4.29
C GLY A 26 0.45 -17.01 4.71
N ILE A 27 0.99 -17.12 5.93
CA ILE A 27 1.90 -16.12 6.51
C ILE A 27 3.30 -16.32 5.90
N PRO A 28 3.89 -15.29 5.26
CA PRO A 28 5.21 -15.42 4.67
C PRO A 28 6.30 -15.51 5.74
N ASP A 29 7.13 -16.54 5.65
CA ASP A 29 8.28 -16.74 6.54
C ASP A 29 9.60 -16.41 5.82
N GLY A 30 10.30 -15.38 6.31
CA GLY A 30 11.53 -14.85 5.73
C GLY A 30 11.34 -13.82 4.61
N LEU A 31 12.42 -13.07 4.31
CA LEU A 31 12.39 -11.92 3.40
C LEU A 31 11.94 -12.27 1.97
N MET A 32 12.44 -13.38 1.41
CA MET A 32 12.11 -13.76 0.02
C MET A 32 10.65 -14.15 -0.14
N LYS A 33 10.09 -14.94 0.79
CA LYS A 33 8.67 -15.29 0.78
C LYS A 33 7.80 -14.05 0.99
N ARG A 34 8.26 -13.09 1.80
CA ARG A 34 7.58 -11.82 1.99
C ARG A 34 7.53 -11.01 0.68
N ILE A 35 8.64 -10.87 -0.03
CA ILE A 35 8.67 -10.18 -1.33
C ILE A 35 7.74 -10.89 -2.33
N ASP A 36 7.78 -12.21 -2.41
CA ASP A 36 6.92 -13.00 -3.28
C ASP A 36 5.43 -12.83 -2.92
N PHE A 37 5.11 -12.83 -1.62
CA PHE A 37 3.77 -12.56 -1.11
C PHE A 37 3.25 -11.19 -1.58
N PHE A 38 4.00 -10.12 -1.39
CA PHE A 38 3.57 -8.76 -1.80
C PHE A 38 3.41 -8.62 -3.32
N LYS A 39 4.14 -9.43 -4.11
CA LYS A 39 3.98 -9.49 -5.58
C LYS A 39 2.79 -10.34 -6.01
N LYS A 40 2.42 -11.38 -5.26
CA LYS A 40 1.34 -12.33 -5.59
C LYS A 40 -0.03 -11.92 -5.05
N ALA A 41 -0.11 -11.25 -3.91
CA ALA A 41 -1.36 -10.73 -3.38
C ALA A 41 -1.83 -9.57 -4.26
N LYS A 42 -2.94 -9.75 -4.98
CA LYS A 42 -3.49 -8.76 -5.92
C LYS A 42 -5.00 -8.65 -5.86
N TYR A 43 -5.52 -7.47 -6.19
CA TYR A 43 -6.94 -7.23 -6.48
C TYR A 43 -7.12 -6.56 -7.83
N GLU A 44 -8.25 -6.81 -8.48
CA GLU A 44 -8.71 -6.02 -9.61
C GLU A 44 -9.44 -4.78 -9.10
N ILE A 45 -8.96 -3.60 -9.50
CA ILE A 45 -9.48 -2.30 -9.07
C ILE A 45 -9.55 -1.43 -10.31
N ASP A 46 -10.76 -1.00 -10.68
CA ASP A 46 -10.98 -0.14 -11.86
C ASP A 46 -10.40 -0.74 -13.17
N GLY A 47 -10.55 -2.06 -13.34
CA GLY A 47 -10.03 -2.80 -14.50
C GLY A 47 -8.51 -3.01 -14.51
N LEU A 48 -7.79 -2.61 -13.45
CA LEU A 48 -6.36 -2.86 -13.28
C LEU A 48 -6.11 -3.87 -12.16
N THR A 49 -5.29 -4.88 -12.44
CA THR A 49 -4.83 -5.83 -11.42
C THR A 49 -3.66 -5.23 -10.64
N LEU A 50 -3.92 -4.82 -9.40
CA LEU A 50 -2.96 -4.19 -8.51
C LEU A 50 -2.51 -5.15 -7.41
N SER A 51 -1.20 -5.35 -7.32
CA SER A 51 -0.56 -6.04 -6.19
C SER A 51 -0.51 -5.20 -4.93
N ALA A 52 -0.30 -5.85 -3.79
CA ALA A 52 -0.02 -5.17 -2.53
C ALA A 52 1.20 -4.25 -2.65
N LEU A 53 2.24 -4.68 -3.38
CA LEU A 53 3.42 -3.87 -3.68
C LEU A 53 3.07 -2.61 -4.50
N GLU A 54 2.19 -2.75 -5.50
CA GLU A 54 1.68 -1.64 -6.31
C GLU A 54 0.82 -0.68 -5.47
N LEU A 55 -0.15 -1.18 -4.72
CA LEU A 55 -1.01 -0.35 -3.87
C LEU A 55 -0.17 0.51 -2.91
N GLU A 56 0.84 -0.09 -2.26
CA GLU A 56 1.71 0.64 -1.34
C GLU A 56 2.61 1.64 -2.06
N HIS A 57 3.42 1.20 -3.03
CA HIS A 57 4.48 2.05 -3.57
C HIS A 57 4.04 2.88 -4.79
N ALA A 58 3.15 2.35 -5.62
CA ALA A 58 2.68 2.99 -6.85
C ALA A 58 1.56 4.00 -6.63
N ILE A 59 0.74 3.79 -5.59
CA ILE A 59 -0.48 4.57 -5.36
C ILE A 59 -0.37 5.37 -4.07
N LEU A 60 -0.23 4.67 -2.93
CA LEU A 60 -0.26 5.28 -1.61
C LEU A 60 1.00 6.12 -1.31
N ARG A 61 2.18 5.67 -1.78
CA ARG A 61 3.47 6.37 -1.60
C ARG A 61 3.98 7.06 -2.87
N ALA A 62 3.19 7.11 -3.94
CA ALA A 62 3.62 7.56 -5.27
C ALA A 62 4.27 8.95 -5.29
N LYS A 63 3.78 9.86 -4.45
CA LYS A 63 4.27 11.25 -4.33
C LYS A 63 5.22 11.47 -3.17
N SER A 64 5.52 10.42 -2.40
CA SER A 64 6.51 10.47 -1.33
C SER A 64 7.91 10.26 -1.92
N SER A 65 8.93 10.84 -1.28
CA SER A 65 10.33 10.56 -1.68
C SER A 65 10.57 9.05 -1.62
N PRO A 66 11.17 8.45 -2.67
CA PRO A 66 11.49 7.04 -2.64
C PRO A 66 12.45 6.78 -1.47
N PRO A 67 12.25 5.70 -0.69
CA PRO A 67 13.19 5.34 0.34
C PRO A 67 14.56 5.06 -0.29
N ASP A 68 15.64 5.54 0.36
CA ASP A 68 17.00 5.20 -0.04
C ASP A 68 17.28 3.74 0.32
N LEU A 69 16.87 2.85 -0.58
CA LEU A 69 16.96 1.40 -0.45
C LEU A 69 18.30 0.85 -0.96
N GLY A 70 19.22 1.72 -1.39
CA GLY A 70 20.44 1.34 -2.10
C GLY A 70 20.20 0.51 -3.36
N ILE A 71 21.29 0.07 -4.00
CA ILE A 71 21.25 -0.70 -5.26
C ILE A 71 20.52 -2.05 -5.07
N LEU A 72 20.72 -2.71 -3.92
CA LEU A 72 20.14 -4.01 -3.62
C LEU A 72 18.61 -3.94 -3.44
N GLY A 73 18.10 -2.95 -2.69
CA GLY A 73 16.67 -2.86 -2.42
C GLY A 73 15.85 -2.47 -3.65
N GLY A 74 16.41 -1.64 -4.55
CA GLY A 74 15.81 -1.37 -5.86
C GLY A 74 15.69 -2.62 -6.75
N PHE A 75 16.69 -3.51 -6.69
CA PHE A 75 16.71 -4.77 -7.44
C PHE A 75 15.67 -5.77 -6.93
N PHE A 76 15.62 -6.01 -5.61
CA PHE A 76 14.74 -7.02 -5.02
C PHE A 76 13.26 -6.66 -5.07
N LEU A 77 12.93 -5.39 -4.79
CA LEU A 77 11.55 -4.93 -4.85
C LEU A 77 11.10 -4.74 -6.30
N SER A 78 12.02 -4.47 -7.24
CA SER A 78 11.71 -4.22 -8.67
C SER A 78 10.49 -3.31 -8.80
N ILE A 79 10.42 -2.24 -8.00
CA ILE A 79 9.29 -1.31 -8.00
C ILE A 79 9.33 -0.58 -9.34
N PRO A 80 8.41 -0.87 -10.28
CA PRO A 80 8.27 -0.09 -11.51
C PRO A 80 8.18 1.40 -11.18
N LYS A 81 8.75 2.26 -12.01
CA LYS A 81 8.60 3.70 -11.84
C LYS A 81 7.16 4.07 -12.22
N TYR A 82 6.33 4.34 -11.21
CA TYR A 82 4.93 4.71 -11.40
C TYR A 82 4.81 6.24 -11.49
N GLY A 83 4.63 6.75 -12.70
CA GLY A 83 4.44 8.18 -12.98
C GLY A 83 3.02 8.50 -13.43
N SER A 84 2.63 9.78 -13.45
CA SER A 84 1.28 10.19 -13.89
C SER A 84 0.96 9.85 -15.35
N LYS A 85 1.97 9.50 -16.16
CA LYS A 85 1.83 9.03 -17.55
C LYS A 85 1.65 7.51 -17.68
N SER A 86 1.66 6.77 -16.58
CA SER A 86 1.39 5.33 -16.56
C SER A 86 -0.11 5.05 -16.51
N ALA A 87 -0.52 3.81 -16.74
CA ALA A 87 -1.92 3.36 -16.60
C ALA A 87 -2.53 3.68 -15.23
N TYR A 88 -1.70 3.90 -14.21
CA TYR A 88 -2.10 4.23 -12.84
C TYR A 88 -2.38 5.72 -12.62
N GLY A 89 -2.14 6.60 -13.60
CA GLY A 89 -2.30 8.05 -13.49
C GLY A 89 -3.64 8.50 -12.85
N PRO A 90 -4.79 7.96 -13.27
CA PRO A 90 -6.08 8.26 -12.66
C PRO A 90 -6.22 7.78 -11.21
N LEU A 91 -5.50 6.72 -10.82
CA LEU A 91 -5.56 6.13 -9.49
C LEU A 91 -4.68 6.89 -8.48
N LEU A 92 -3.68 7.63 -8.94
CA LEU A 92 -2.74 8.34 -8.07
C LEU A 92 -3.44 9.32 -7.11
N LEU A 93 -2.85 9.41 -5.92
CA LEU A 93 -3.22 10.43 -4.94
C LEU A 93 -2.85 11.83 -5.44
N THR A 94 -3.74 12.79 -5.18
CA THR A 94 -3.57 14.20 -5.59
C THR A 94 -2.34 14.86 -4.95
N ARG A 95 -2.05 14.52 -3.68
CA ARG A 95 -0.95 15.05 -2.86
C ARG A 95 -0.28 13.90 -2.07
N PRO A 96 0.98 14.05 -1.61
CA PRO A 96 1.61 13.08 -0.73
C PRO A 96 0.90 13.04 0.64
N GLU A 97 0.81 11.84 1.22
CA GLU A 97 0.24 11.61 2.55
C GLU A 97 1.29 10.92 3.42
N VAL A 98 1.98 11.72 4.25
CA VAL A 98 3.18 11.28 5.01
C VAL A 98 2.82 10.23 6.07
N LEU A 99 1.63 10.37 6.67
CA LEU A 99 1.16 9.51 7.77
C LEU A 99 0.72 8.12 7.31
N VAL A 100 0.58 7.89 6.00
CA VAL A 100 0.18 6.60 5.44
C VAL A 100 1.08 5.46 5.92
N SER A 101 2.38 5.71 6.10
CA SER A 101 3.34 4.69 6.56
C SER A 101 2.95 4.01 7.87
N PHE A 102 2.25 4.72 8.76
CA PHE A 102 1.81 4.23 10.06
C PHE A 102 0.48 3.48 9.98
N ALA A 103 -0.26 3.65 8.89
CA ALA A 103 -1.56 3.05 8.66
C ALA A 103 -1.53 1.77 7.80
N LEU A 104 -0.37 1.44 7.21
CA LEU A 104 -0.20 0.23 6.41
C LEU A 104 0.09 -0.95 7.32
N TRP A 105 -0.86 -1.87 7.40
CA TRP A 105 -0.69 -3.11 8.13
C TRP A 105 0.23 -4.05 7.35
N ASN A 106 1.42 -4.29 7.88
CA ASN A 106 2.46 -5.11 7.23
C ASN A 106 2.56 -6.53 7.80
N GLY A 107 1.63 -6.88 8.70
CA GLY A 107 1.52 -8.17 9.39
C GLY A 107 2.71 -8.57 10.26
N ALA A 108 3.54 -7.62 10.68
CA ALA A 108 4.56 -7.84 11.71
C ALA A 108 3.93 -7.87 13.11
N VAL A 109 4.50 -8.67 14.02
CA VAL A 109 4.05 -8.77 15.42
C VAL A 109 4.10 -7.42 16.12
N ASP A 110 5.16 -6.65 15.88
CA ASP A 110 5.34 -5.29 16.41
C ASP A 110 4.89 -4.20 15.42
N GLY A 111 4.15 -4.60 14.38
CA GLY A 111 3.60 -3.68 13.39
C GLY A 111 2.42 -2.87 13.93
N PRO A 112 1.92 -1.89 13.15
CA PRO A 112 0.67 -1.23 13.48
C PRO A 112 -0.43 -2.28 13.70
N ARG A 113 -1.32 -2.07 14.66
CA ARG A 113 -2.47 -2.95 14.83
C ARG A 113 -3.31 -2.90 13.56
N LEU A 114 -3.99 -4.00 13.22
CA LEU A 114 -4.88 -4.02 12.07
C LEU A 114 -5.88 -2.86 12.22
N PRO A 115 -5.81 -1.83 11.35
CA PRO A 115 -6.48 -0.58 11.63
C PRO A 115 -7.99 -0.74 11.50
N GLU A 116 -8.73 0.06 12.28
CA GLU A 116 -10.15 0.25 12.07
C GLU A 116 -10.40 0.75 10.64
N ILE A 117 -11.58 0.44 10.10
CA ILE A 117 -11.96 0.85 8.74
C ILE A 117 -11.79 2.37 8.61
N PHE A 118 -10.97 2.80 7.63
CA PHE A 118 -10.79 4.22 7.33
C PHE A 118 -12.09 4.76 6.72
N ARG A 119 -12.47 5.98 7.13
CA ARG A 119 -13.64 6.70 6.60
C ARG A 119 -13.20 8.01 5.98
N GLY A 120 -13.79 8.38 4.85
CA GLY A 120 -13.39 9.59 4.11
C GLY A 120 -13.44 10.89 4.93
N GLU A 121 -14.42 11.01 5.82
CA GLU A 121 -14.61 12.20 6.67
C GLU A 121 -13.56 12.30 7.78
N THR A 122 -13.04 11.17 8.27
CA THR A 122 -12.17 11.09 9.45
C THR A 122 -10.78 10.57 9.14
N VAL A 123 -10.45 10.27 7.88
CA VAL A 123 -9.22 9.56 7.48
C VAL A 123 -7.97 10.21 8.06
N HIS A 124 -7.83 11.54 7.98
CA HIS A 124 -6.67 12.24 8.53
C HIS A 124 -6.57 12.15 10.05
N SER A 125 -7.71 12.21 10.76
CA SER A 125 -7.72 12.02 12.22
C SER A 125 -7.37 10.58 12.63
N GLN A 126 -7.81 9.59 11.84
CA GLN A 126 -7.46 8.19 12.04
C GLN A 126 -5.96 7.97 11.79
N LEU A 127 -5.41 8.57 10.72
CA LEU A 127 -3.98 8.50 10.43
C LEU A 127 -3.11 9.09 11.54
N LEU A 128 -3.56 10.17 12.19
CA LEU A 128 -2.87 10.75 13.35
C LEU A 128 -2.87 9.82 14.56
N HIS A 129 -3.91 9.00 14.73
CA HIS A 129 -3.95 8.02 15.82
C HIS A 129 -3.05 6.80 15.56
N CYS A 130 -2.67 6.55 14.31
CA CYS A 130 -1.75 5.48 13.95
C CYS A 130 -0.27 5.84 14.20
N ALA A 131 0.08 7.12 14.25
CA ALA A 131 1.44 7.64 14.38
C ALA A 131 1.86 7.84 15.83
#